data_AF-A0A1Q6RUN2-F1
#
_entry.id   AF-A0A1Q6RUN2-F1
#
_cell.length_a   1.000
_cell.length_b   1.000
_cell.length_c   1.000
_cell.angle_alpha   90.00
_cell.angle_beta   90.00
_cell.angle_gamma   90.00
#
_symmetry.space_group_name_H-M   'P 1'
#
loop_
_entity.id
_entity.type
_entity.pdbx_description
1 polymer ?
#
loop_
_entity_poly.entity_id
_entity_poly.type
_entity_poly.pdbx_seq_one_letter_code
_entity_poly.pdbx_strand_id
1 'polypeptide(L)'
;MARKNASDPIIHEMQQELLRTNQALKDAYTRFDCVCDTDLIDACIYEINALKARSNYLLRRIKARSGEDVPSGVPHAVPVRAEDAAVAAAAIKEGDVCPS
;
A
#
# COMPACT_ATOMS: atom_id res chain seq x y z
N MET A 1 11.37 -30.42 -27.80
CA MET A 1 12.29 -29.86 -26.79
C MET A 1 11.93 -28.39 -26.57
N ALA A 2 11.09 -28.09 -25.58
CA ALA A 2 10.66 -26.72 -25.28
C ALA A 2 11.85 -25.91 -24.74
N ARG A 3 12.12 -24.75 -25.36
CA ARG A 3 13.17 -23.82 -24.94
C ARG A 3 12.84 -23.28 -23.55
N LYS A 4 13.31 -23.98 -22.53
CA LYS A 4 13.43 -23.44 -21.18
C LYS A 4 14.52 -22.34 -21.23
N ASN A 5 14.16 -21.15 -20.76
CA ASN A 5 15.06 -20.13 -20.19
C ASN A 5 15.61 -19.03 -21.12
N ALA A 6 14.74 -18.34 -21.85
CA ALA A 6 14.95 -16.90 -22.00
C ALA A 6 14.13 -16.26 -20.88
N SER A 7 14.77 -15.80 -19.81
CA SER A 7 14.11 -15.03 -18.75
C SER A 7 13.28 -13.96 -19.43
N ASP A 8 11.96 -14.06 -19.28
CA ASP A 8 11.05 -13.15 -19.97
C ASP A 8 11.42 -11.72 -19.57
N PRO A 9 11.80 -10.83 -20.52
CA PRO A 9 12.37 -9.51 -20.21
C PRO A 9 11.45 -8.70 -19.31
N ILE A 10 10.13 -8.91 -19.43
CA ILE A 10 9.14 -8.26 -18.59
C ILE A 10 9.14 -8.85 -17.16
N ILE A 11 9.38 -10.17 -16.95
CA ILE A 11 9.54 -10.71 -15.58
C ILE A 11 10.77 -10.08 -14.91
N HIS A 12 11.86 -9.93 -15.65
CA HIS A 12 13.08 -9.31 -15.14
C HIS A 12 12.86 -7.82 -14.78
N GLU A 13 12.20 -7.06 -15.64
CA GLU A 13 11.83 -5.67 -15.37
C GLU A 13 10.95 -5.55 -14.11
N MET A 14 9.96 -6.44 -13.97
CA MET A 14 9.10 -6.49 -12.78
C MET A 14 9.87 -6.83 -11.49
N GLN A 15 10.86 -7.72 -11.56
CA GLN A 15 11.75 -8.02 -10.43
C GLN A 15 12.60 -6.80 -10.06
N GLN A 16 13.13 -6.09 -11.05
CA GLN A 16 13.88 -4.86 -10.83
C GLN A 16 13.00 -3.78 -10.18
N GLU A 17 11.77 -3.61 -10.65
CA GLU A 17 10.81 -2.69 -10.05
C GLU A 17 10.43 -3.08 -8.62
N LEU A 18 10.28 -4.39 -8.35
CA LEU A 18 10.04 -4.91 -7.01
C LEU A 18 11.21 -4.58 -6.08
N LEU A 19 12.45 -4.74 -6.52
CA LEU A 19 13.63 -4.36 -5.74
C LEU A 19 13.65 -2.86 -5.42
N ARG A 20 13.36 -2.00 -6.40
CA ARG A 20 13.26 -0.55 -6.19
C ARG A 20 12.15 -0.19 -5.21
N THR A 21 10.99 -0.83 -5.33
CA THR A 21 9.84 -0.63 -4.44
C THR A 21 10.18 -1.04 -3.00
N ASN A 22 10.86 -2.18 -2.82
CA ASN A 22 11.30 -2.62 -1.49
C ASN A 22 12.37 -1.72 -0.89
N GLN A 23 13.26 -1.14 -1.70
CA GLN A 23 14.21 -0.15 -1.20
C GLN A 23 13.49 1.11 -0.73
N ALA A 24 12.60 1.66 -1.56
CA ALA A 24 11.78 2.81 -1.17
C ALA A 24 10.94 2.53 0.10
N LEU A 25 10.47 1.29 0.28
CA LEU A 25 9.75 0.88 1.48
C LEU A 25 10.64 0.96 2.72
N LYS A 26 11.88 0.46 2.64
CA LYS A 26 12.86 0.58 3.73
C LYS A 26 13.14 2.04 4.05
N ASP A 27 13.35 2.86 3.02
CA ASP A 27 13.64 4.29 3.19
C ASP A 27 12.44 5.02 3.83
N ALA A 28 11.21 4.67 3.45
CA ALA A 28 9.99 5.22 4.05
C ALA A 28 9.84 4.82 5.52
N TYR A 29 10.19 3.58 5.89
CA TYR A 29 10.25 3.15 7.28
C TYR A 29 11.29 3.95 8.09
N THR A 30 12.50 4.14 7.55
CA THR A 30 13.52 4.96 8.22
C THR A 30 13.07 6.41 8.38
N ARG A 31 12.37 6.98 7.40
CA ARG A 31 11.79 8.32 7.52
C ARG A 31 10.71 8.37 8.60
N PHE A 32 9.79 7.41 8.63
CA PHE A 32 8.75 7.31 9.64
C PHE A 32 9.34 7.33 11.06
N ASP A 33 10.45 6.62 11.29
CA ASP A 33 11.12 6.57 12.59
C ASP A 33 11.75 7.91 13.02
N CYS A 34 12.00 8.82 12.07
CA CYS A 34 12.70 10.10 12.32
C CYS A 34 11.78 11.34 12.26
N VAL A 35 10.54 11.20 11.80
CA VAL A 35 9.60 12.31 11.61
C VAL A 35 8.77 12.52 12.88
N CYS A 36 8.67 13.76 13.34
CA CYS A 36 7.87 14.13 14.53
C CYS A 36 6.61 14.94 14.18
N ASP A 37 6.54 15.49 12.97
CA ASP A 37 5.39 16.27 12.51
C ASP A 37 4.23 15.36 12.15
N THR A 38 3.03 15.65 12.67
CA THR A 38 1.85 14.79 12.53
C THR A 38 1.42 14.59 11.08
N ASP A 39 1.42 15.65 10.27
CA ASP A 39 1.02 15.56 8.87
C ASP A 39 2.04 14.74 8.05
N LEU A 40 3.33 14.89 8.40
CA LEU A 40 4.40 14.10 7.77
C LEU A 40 4.39 12.63 8.21
N ILE A 41 4.00 12.32 9.46
CA ILE A 41 3.79 10.94 9.94
C ILE A 41 2.67 10.28 9.13
N ASP A 42 1.54 10.97 8.97
CA ASP A 42 0.41 10.47 8.18
C ASP A 42 0.83 10.23 6.72
N ALA A 43 1.58 11.16 6.12
CA ALA A 43 2.15 10.99 4.79
C ALA A 43 3.03 9.72 4.70
N CYS A 44 3.89 9.46 5.69
CA CYS A 44 4.72 8.26 5.75
C CYS A 44 3.88 6.98 5.86
N ILE A 45 2.77 6.99 6.61
CA ILE A 45 1.86 5.85 6.73
C ILE A 45 1.22 5.53 5.36
N TYR A 46 0.72 6.55 4.66
CA TYR A 46 0.15 6.37 3.32
C TYR A 46 1.19 5.86 2.32
N GLU A 47 2.41 6.39 2.37
CA GLU A 47 3.51 5.96 1.51
C GLU A 47 3.90 4.49 1.76
N ILE A 48 4.08 4.08 3.02
CA ILE A 48 4.38 2.70 3.41
C ILE A 48 3.29 1.75 2.89
N ASN A 49 2.02 2.12 3.05
CA ASN A 49 0.90 1.29 2.59
C ASN A 49 0.87 1.18 1.06
N ALA A 50 1.10 2.27 0.33
CA ALA A 50 1.19 2.26 -1.12
C ALA A 50 2.33 1.37 -1.62
N LEU A 51 3.51 1.45 -0.99
CA LEU A 51 4.69 0.65 -1.35
C LEU A 51 4.50 -0.84 -1.04
N LYS A 52 3.83 -1.18 0.07
CA LYS A 52 3.41 -2.57 0.37
C LYS A 52 2.44 -3.10 -0.68
N ALA A 53 1.43 -2.32 -1.05
CA ALA A 53 0.45 -2.71 -2.07
C ALA A 53 1.13 -2.95 -3.43
N ARG A 54 2.03 -2.05 -3.85
CA ARG A 54 2.81 -2.21 -5.10
C ARG A 54 3.68 -3.46 -5.06
N SER A 55 4.39 -3.70 -3.96
CA SER A 55 5.20 -4.92 -3.78
C SER A 55 4.34 -6.19 -3.87
N ASN A 56 3.18 -6.21 -3.23
CA ASN A 56 2.26 -7.36 -3.27
C ASN A 56 1.73 -7.59 -4.70
N TYR A 57 1.35 -6.53 -5.40
CA TYR A 57 0.91 -6.60 -6.80
C TYR A 57 2.01 -7.17 -7.71
N LEU A 58 3.23 -6.65 -7.62
CA LEU A 58 4.36 -7.12 -8.43
C LEU A 58 4.66 -8.60 -8.18
N LEU A 59 4.63 -9.05 -6.92
CA LEU A 59 4.79 -10.47 -6.58
C LEU A 59 3.71 -11.36 -7.20
N ARG A 60 2.44 -10.98 -7.11
CA ARG A 60 1.34 -11.74 -7.75
C ARG A 60 1.53 -11.82 -9.26
N ARG A 61 1.92 -10.71 -9.88
CA ARG A 61 2.12 -10.61 -11.32
C ARG A 61 3.33 -11.39 -11.82
N ILE A 62 4.42 -11.43 -11.06
CA ILE A 62 5.58 -12.28 -11.37
C ILE A 62 5.15 -13.75 -11.31
N LYS A 63 4.50 -14.18 -10.21
CA LYS A 63 4.03 -15.57 -10.04
C LYS A 63 3.09 -16.03 -11.14
N ALA A 64 2.08 -15.21 -11.46
CA ALA A 64 1.11 -15.50 -12.52
C ALA A 64 1.78 -15.70 -13.89
N ARG A 65 2.92 -15.04 -14.13
CA ARG A 65 3.66 -15.12 -15.38
C ARG A 65 4.70 -16.24 -15.41
N SER A 66 5.19 -16.65 -14.24
CA SER A 66 6.04 -17.82 -14.06
C SER A 66 5.28 -19.15 -14.18
N GLY A 67 3.95 -19.12 -14.28
CA GLY A 67 3.12 -20.33 -14.31
C GLY A 67 2.99 -21.02 -12.95
N GLU A 68 3.30 -20.32 -11.86
CA GLU A 68 2.96 -20.77 -10.50
C GLU A 68 1.50 -20.37 -10.24
N ASP A 69 0.57 -21.33 -10.42
CA ASP A 69 -0.83 -21.18 -10.05
C ASP A 69 -0.95 -20.77 -8.58
N VAL A 70 -1.37 -19.53 -8.33
CA VAL A 70 -1.68 -19.05 -6.98
C VAL A 70 -3.15 -19.39 -6.71
N PRO A 71 -3.48 -20.33 -5.81
CA PRO A 71 -4.86 -20.47 -5.35
C PRO A 71 -5.28 -19.15 -4.72
N SER A 72 -6.27 -18.50 -5.33
CA SER A 72 -6.83 -17.22 -4.95
C SER A 72 -7.53 -17.32 -3.59
N GLY A 73 -6.75 -17.35 -2.50
CA GLY A 73 -7.23 -17.39 -1.12
C GLY A 73 -7.03 -16.08 -0.35
N VAL A 74 -6.55 -15.02 -0.99
CA VAL A 74 -6.46 -13.71 -0.32
C VAL A 74 -7.70 -12.91 -0.70
N PRO A 75 -8.61 -12.60 0.25
CA PRO A 75 -9.74 -11.73 -0.05
C PRO A 75 -9.20 -10.46 -0.66
N HIS A 76 -9.79 -10.09 -1.79
CA HIS A 76 -9.61 -8.79 -2.43
C HIS A 76 -9.68 -7.76 -1.31
N ALA A 77 -8.63 -6.98 -1.09
CA ALA A 77 -8.72 -5.83 -0.22
C ALA A 77 -9.76 -4.93 -0.87
N VAL A 78 -11.00 -5.02 -0.40
CA VAL A 78 -12.07 -4.12 -0.77
C VAL A 78 -11.52 -2.74 -0.44
N PRO A 79 -11.37 -1.83 -1.41
CA PRO A 79 -11.05 -0.46 -1.07
C PRO A 79 -12.17 -0.01 -0.14
N VAL A 80 -11.82 0.30 1.12
CA VAL A 80 -12.74 1.00 2.02
C VAL A 80 -13.17 2.23 1.23
N ARG A 81 -14.44 2.21 0.79
CA ARG A 81 -15.02 3.31 0.04
C ARG A 81 -14.93 4.53 0.96
N ALA A 82 -14.27 5.58 0.48
CA ALA A 82 -14.06 6.82 1.23
C ALA A 82 -15.35 7.64 1.45
N GLU A 83 -16.53 7.02 1.36
CA GLU A 83 -17.83 7.67 1.46
C GLU A 83 -18.52 7.49 2.83
N ASP A 84 -18.01 6.62 3.71
CA ASP A 84 -18.61 6.36 5.05
C ASP A 84 -17.91 7.07 6.23
N ALA A 85 -17.04 8.06 5.98
CA ALA A 85 -16.41 8.86 7.04
C ALA A 85 -17.11 10.20 7.34
N ALA A 86 -18.18 10.55 6.60
CA ALA A 86 -18.75 11.90 6.62
C ALA A 86 -20.06 12.07 7.42
N VAL A 87 -20.57 11.05 8.13
CA VAL A 87 -21.81 11.17 8.92
C VAL A 87 -21.58 10.89 10.40
N ALA A 88 -20.79 11.74 11.05
CA ALA A 88 -20.75 11.81 12.51
C ALA A 88 -20.38 13.21 13.05
N ALA A 89 -20.68 14.29 12.33
CA ALA A 89 -20.33 15.65 12.74
C ALA A 89 -21.54 16.63 12.78
N ALA A 90 -22.75 16.14 13.06
CA ALA A 90 -23.93 17.01 13.17
C ALA A 90 -24.85 16.59 14.33
N ALA A 91 -24.35 16.66 15.57
CA ALA A 91 -25.19 16.77 16.77
C ALA A 91 -24.34 17.08 18.01
N ILE A 92 -23.78 18.29 18.11
CA ILE A 92 -23.69 18.92 19.43
C ILE A 92 -24.50 20.21 19.38
N LYS A 93 -25.68 20.07 19.97
CA LYS A 93 -26.67 21.10 20.21
C LYS A 93 -26.03 22.18 21.08
N GLU A 94 -26.14 23.43 20.64
CA GLU A 94 -25.92 24.63 21.46
C GLU A 94 -26.49 24.42 22.87
N GLY A 95 -25.67 24.67 23.88
CA GLY A 95 -26.03 24.47 25.27
C GLY A 95 -25.17 25.33 26.19
N ASP A 96 -25.58 26.59 26.29
CA ASP A 96 -25.42 27.51 27.42
C ASP A 96 -24.01 27.98 27.80
N VAL A 97 -23.74 29.23 27.42
CA VAL A 97 -22.85 30.13 28.15
C VAL A 97 -23.40 30.32 29.57
N CYS A 98 -22.57 30.07 30.58
CA CYS A 98 -22.79 30.60 31.92
C CYS A 98 -21.57 31.45 32.33
N PRO A 99 -21.77 32.66 32.87
CA PRO A 99 -20.73 33.69 33.01
C PRO A 99 -20.02 33.68 34.39
N SER A 100 -18.84 34.33 34.39
CA SER A 100 -18.07 34.95 35.49
C SER A 100 -17.71 34.10 36.71
#